data_AF-A0A1H5YBK0-F1
#
_entry.id   AF-A0A1H5YBK0-F1
#
_cell.length_a   1.000
_cell.length_b   1.000
_cell.length_c   1.000
_cell.angle_alpha   90.00
_cell.angle_beta   90.00
_cell.angle_gamma   90.00
#
_symmetry.space_group_name_H-M   'P 1'
#
loop_
_entity.id
_entity.type
_entity.pdbx_description
1 polymer ?
#
loop_
_entity_poly.entity_id
_entity_poly.type
_entity_poly.pdbx_seq_one_letter_code
_entity_poly.pdbx_strand_id
1 'polypeptide(L)'
;MIEKFIAKVPSRIWADGRPARARQWEAEFNVASWVRIAGAAGKVQLVVRYLDNKTDRAVLVDTADVGGEGSALLSGSIRLKLTADVEQVQISLRLSEPAMTHVVEELFMQRRGAALKTSDKLISNY
;
A
#
# COMPACT_ATOMS: atom_id res chain seq x y z
N MET A 1 1.26 13.63 -9.78
CA MET A 1 0.79 13.52 -8.37
C MET A 1 2.01 13.44 -7.46
N ILE A 2 1.91 13.99 -6.26
CA ILE A 2 2.98 14.11 -5.28
C ILE A 2 2.95 12.87 -4.39
N GLU A 3 4.05 12.14 -4.36
CA GLU A 3 4.12 10.91 -3.58
C GLU A 3 4.53 11.18 -2.12
N LYS A 4 3.84 10.50 -1.20
CA LYS A 4 4.04 10.54 0.24
C LYS A 4 4.23 9.11 0.75
N PHE A 5 5.43 8.81 1.22
CA PHE A 5 5.72 7.53 1.86
C PHE A 5 4.88 7.38 3.13
N ILE A 6 4.27 6.20 3.32
CA ILE A 6 3.45 5.89 4.50
C ILE A 6 4.11 4.84 5.37
N ALA A 7 4.42 3.67 4.81
CA ALA A 7 4.95 2.55 5.58
C ALA A 7 5.83 1.61 4.75
N LYS A 8 6.81 0.97 5.41
CA LYS A 8 7.47 -0.23 4.87
C LYS A 8 6.61 -1.45 5.18
N VAL A 9 6.51 -2.38 4.25
CA VAL A 9 5.81 -3.66 4.45
C VAL A 9 6.83 -4.69 4.94
N PRO A 10 6.64 -5.29 6.13
CA PRO A 10 7.51 -6.35 6.63
C PRO A 10 7.53 -7.58 5.70
N SER A 11 8.69 -8.25 5.62
CA SER A 11 8.84 -9.48 4.82
C SER A 11 7.89 -10.59 5.20
N ARG A 12 7.54 -10.70 6.49
CA ARG A 12 6.53 -11.64 6.97
C ARG A 12 5.14 -11.47 6.33
N ILE A 13 4.86 -10.34 5.68
CA ILE A 13 3.62 -10.10 4.94
C ILE A 13 3.86 -10.37 3.46
N TRP A 14 4.78 -9.65 2.81
CA TRP A 14 4.93 -9.75 1.35
C TRP A 14 5.59 -11.05 0.88
N ALA A 15 6.37 -11.72 1.73
CA ALA A 15 6.96 -13.03 1.45
C ALA A 15 6.11 -14.19 1.97
N ASP A 16 4.98 -13.92 2.65
CA ASP A 16 4.09 -14.96 3.12
C ASP A 16 3.63 -15.82 1.95
N GLY A 17 3.62 -17.15 2.12
CA GLY A 17 3.27 -18.11 1.07
C GLY A 17 4.20 -18.14 -0.15
N ARG A 18 5.44 -17.60 -0.06
CA ARG A 18 6.47 -17.80 -1.10
C ARG A 18 6.80 -19.30 -1.23
N PRO A 19 6.70 -19.92 -2.42
CA PRO A 19 7.09 -21.31 -2.59
C PRO A 19 8.59 -21.52 -2.36
N ALA A 20 8.96 -22.66 -1.75
CA ALA A 20 10.36 -23.01 -1.52
C ALA A 20 11.14 -23.04 -2.84
N ARG A 21 12.33 -22.41 -2.86
CA ARG A 21 13.24 -22.33 -4.04
C ARG A 21 12.67 -21.59 -5.26
N ALA A 22 11.54 -20.90 -5.14
CA ALA A 22 11.01 -20.09 -6.24
C ALA A 22 11.95 -18.91 -6.53
N ARG A 23 12.40 -18.82 -7.79
CA ARG A 23 13.13 -17.65 -8.32
C ARG A 23 12.21 -16.48 -8.65
N GLN A 24 10.96 -16.78 -8.99
CA GLN A 24 9.90 -15.82 -9.25
C GLN A 24 8.57 -16.39 -8.73
N TRP A 25 7.70 -15.53 -8.22
CA TRP A 25 6.33 -15.90 -7.86
C TRP A 25 5.38 -14.72 -8.01
N GLU A 26 4.10 -15.03 -8.15
CA GLU A 26 3.02 -14.05 -8.04
C GLU A 26 2.35 -14.21 -6.66
N ALA A 27 2.00 -13.09 -6.04
CA ALA A 27 1.25 -13.08 -4.81
C ALA A 27 0.18 -11.98 -4.87
N GLU A 28 -1.02 -12.32 -4.42
CA GLU A 28 -2.15 -11.40 -4.35
C GLU A 28 -2.32 -10.89 -2.92
N PHE A 29 -2.61 -9.60 -2.79
CA PHE A 29 -2.75 -8.94 -1.50
C PHE A 29 -3.98 -8.06 -1.47
N ASN A 30 -4.72 -8.13 -0.37
CA ASN A 30 -5.68 -7.11 -0.01
C ASN A 30 -4.92 -5.98 0.70
N VAL A 31 -5.16 -4.76 0.25
CA VAL A 31 -4.58 -3.56 0.84
C VAL A 31 -5.72 -2.59 1.07
N ALA A 32 -5.80 -2.02 2.27
CA ALA A 32 -6.60 -0.83 2.44
C ALA A 32 -6.02 0.12 3.46
N SER A 33 -6.40 1.38 3.30
CA SER A 33 -6.04 2.46 4.17
C SER A 33 -7.25 3.34 4.46
N TRP A 34 -7.45 3.66 5.73
CA TRP A 34 -8.33 4.73 6.16
C TRP A 34 -7.50 6.00 6.35
N VAL A 35 -7.81 7.01 5.55
CA VAL A 35 -7.02 8.23 5.48
C VAL A 35 -7.91 9.43 5.72
N ARG A 36 -7.54 10.29 6.67
CA ARG A 36 -8.09 11.64 6.78
C ARG A 36 -7.31 12.59 5.90
N ILE A 37 -8.02 13.40 5.13
CA ILE A 37 -7.47 14.42 4.23
C ILE A 37 -7.98 15.79 4.65
N ALA A 38 -7.11 16.79 4.58
CA ALA A 38 -7.43 18.19 4.82
C ALA A 38 -6.67 19.11 3.86
N GLY A 39 -7.13 20.36 3.72
CA GLY A 39 -6.54 21.37 2.83
C GLY A 39 -7.28 21.48 1.50
N ALA A 40 -6.59 21.26 0.39
CA ALA A 40 -7.18 21.38 -0.95
C ALA A 40 -8.01 20.15 -1.36
N ALA A 41 -9.07 20.39 -2.14
CA ALA A 41 -9.78 19.32 -2.84
C ALA A 41 -8.88 18.71 -3.92
N GLY A 42 -9.08 17.43 -4.22
CA GLY A 42 -8.25 16.75 -5.19
C GLY A 42 -8.42 15.24 -5.20
N LYS A 43 -7.49 14.57 -5.87
CA LYS A 43 -7.44 13.13 -6.03
C LYS A 43 -6.37 12.53 -5.12
N VAL A 44 -6.70 11.43 -4.46
CA VAL A 44 -5.78 10.62 -3.64
C VAL A 44 -5.69 9.23 -4.24
N GLN A 45 -4.46 8.69 -4.35
CA GLN A 45 -4.23 7.32 -4.75
C GLN A 45 -3.49 6.54 -3.68
N LEU A 46 -3.89 5.30 -3.45
CA LEU A 46 -3.12 4.34 -2.66
C LEU A 46 -2.27 3.48 -3.59
N VAL A 47 -0.98 3.38 -3.30
CA VAL A 47 -0.01 2.70 -4.17
C VAL A 47 0.88 1.78 -3.35
N VAL A 48 1.09 0.56 -3.82
CA VAL A 48 2.15 -0.32 -3.32
C VAL A 48 3.35 -0.21 -4.25
N ARG A 49 4.51 0.11 -3.68
CA ARG A 49 5.79 0.12 -4.39
C ARG A 49 6.68 -1.02 -3.93
N TYR A 50 7.45 -1.55 -4.84
CA TYR A 50 8.44 -2.55 -4.50
C TYR A 50 9.69 -2.44 -5.37
N LEU A 51 10.84 -2.54 -4.71
CA LEU A 51 12.15 -2.61 -5.34
C LEU A 51 12.55 -4.08 -5.36
N ASP A 52 12.69 -4.62 -6.56
CA ASP A 52 12.92 -6.03 -6.80
C ASP A 52 13.84 -6.20 -8.01
N ASN A 53 14.96 -6.89 -7.83
CA ASN A 53 16.01 -7.01 -8.84
C ASN A 53 16.40 -5.65 -9.44
N LYS A 54 16.69 -4.66 -8.57
CA LYS A 54 17.02 -3.26 -8.93
C LYS A 54 15.97 -2.52 -9.76
N THR A 55 14.78 -3.09 -9.91
CA THR A 55 13.67 -2.48 -10.64
C THR A 55 12.65 -1.97 -9.64
N ASP A 56 12.37 -0.69 -9.68
CA ASP A 56 11.29 -0.08 -8.91
C ASP A 56 9.97 -0.23 -9.67
N ARG A 57 8.96 -0.78 -9.00
CA ARG A 57 7.63 -1.02 -9.55
C ARG A 57 6.58 -0.42 -8.62
N ALA A 58 5.54 0.15 -9.23
CA ALA A 58 4.41 0.73 -8.51
C ALA A 58 3.10 0.11 -9.02
N VAL A 59 2.27 -0.34 -8.10
CA VAL A 59 0.94 -0.90 -8.40
C VAL A 59 -0.11 -0.02 -7.72
N LEU A 60 -1.01 0.55 -8.52
CA LEU A 60 -2.15 1.30 -8.01
C LEU A 60 -3.10 0.32 -7.31
N VAL A 61 -3.46 0.64 -6.06
CA VAL A 61 -4.47 -0.10 -5.29
C VAL A 61 -5.85 0.48 -5.56
N ASP A 62 -5.99 1.80 -5.36
CA ASP A 62 -7.28 2.49 -5.45
C ASP A 62 -7.08 4.00 -5.63
N THR A 63 -8.16 4.71 -6.01
CA THR A 63 -8.21 6.15 -6.22
C THR A 63 -9.52 6.72 -5.69
N ALA A 64 -9.44 7.83 -4.96
CA ALA A 64 -10.60 8.58 -4.48
C ALA A 64 -10.48 10.08 -4.81
N ASP A 65 -11.61 10.72 -5.08
CA ASP A 65 -11.72 12.18 -5.13
C ASP A 65 -12.22 12.68 -3.77
N VAL A 66 -11.61 13.74 -3.23
CA VAL A 66 -11.88 14.29 -1.91
C VAL A 66 -12.14 15.80 -1.99
N GLY A 67 -13.11 16.29 -1.23
CA GLY A 67 -13.60 17.67 -1.30
C GLY A 67 -12.78 18.72 -0.53
N GLY A 68 -11.58 18.38 -0.04
CA GLY A 68 -10.70 19.29 0.71
C GLY A 68 -10.69 19.07 2.21
N GLU A 69 -11.74 18.49 2.77
CA GLU A 69 -11.77 17.98 4.14
C GLU A 69 -12.62 16.70 4.18
N GLY A 70 -12.13 15.66 4.85
CA GLY A 70 -12.89 14.43 5.04
C GLY A 70 -12.02 13.19 5.18
N SER A 71 -12.67 12.02 5.08
CA SER A 71 -11.99 10.72 5.14
C SER A 71 -12.23 9.94 3.86
N ALA A 72 -11.21 9.18 3.44
CA ALA A 72 -11.29 8.26 2.33
C ALA A 72 -10.88 6.86 2.77
N LEU A 73 -11.71 5.87 2.42
CA LEU A 73 -11.30 4.47 2.40
C LEU A 73 -10.74 4.18 1.01
N LEU A 74 -9.44 3.87 0.95
CA LEU A 74 -8.79 3.42 -0.28
C LEU A 74 -8.51 1.94 -0.13
N SER A 75 -9.09 1.09 -0.99
CA SER A 75 -8.98 -0.36 -0.84
C SER A 75 -8.95 -1.11 -2.16
N GLY A 76 -8.19 -2.19 -2.23
CA GLY A 76 -8.11 -2.99 -3.44
C GLY A 76 -7.38 -4.31 -3.24
N SER A 77 -7.57 -5.21 -4.20
CA SER A 77 -6.79 -6.44 -4.32
C SER A 77 -5.79 -6.27 -5.45
N ILE A 78 -4.50 -6.40 -5.13
CA ILE A 78 -3.41 -6.23 -6.09
C ILE A 78 -2.63 -7.51 -6.26
N ARG A 79 -1.99 -7.67 -7.42
CA ARG A 79 -1.05 -8.76 -7.68
C ARG A 79 0.35 -8.20 -7.83
N LEU A 80 1.28 -8.73 -7.03
CA LEU A 80 2.71 -8.45 -7.15
C LEU A 80 3.40 -9.60 -7.88
N LYS A 81 4.27 -9.26 -8.82
CA LYS A 81 5.20 -10.19 -9.48
C LYS A 81 6.58 -9.98 -8.88
N LEU A 82 7.03 -10.94 -8.08
CA LEU A 82 8.20 -10.83 -7.24
C LEU A 82 9.29 -11.82 -7.67
N THR A 83 10.56 -11.45 -7.50
CA THR A 83 11.71 -12.32 -7.65
C THR A 83 12.35 -12.65 -6.30
N ALA A 84 13.40 -13.47 -6.31
CA ALA A 84 14.16 -13.76 -5.10
C ALA A 84 14.86 -12.54 -4.49
N ASP A 85 15.03 -11.47 -5.26
CA ASP A 85 15.85 -10.30 -4.95
C ASP A 85 14.99 -9.07 -4.58
N VAL A 86 13.90 -9.28 -3.84
CA VAL A 86 13.07 -8.20 -3.29
C VAL A 86 13.87 -7.51 -2.18
N GLU A 87 14.24 -6.26 -2.41
CA GLU A 87 14.95 -5.43 -1.45
C GLU A 87 13.95 -4.75 -0.51
N GLN A 88 12.79 -4.35 -1.05
CA GLN A 88 11.85 -3.54 -0.30
C GLN A 88 10.43 -3.59 -0.89
N VAL A 89 9.44 -3.59 -0.01
CA VAL A 89 8.04 -3.29 -0.33
C VAL A 89 7.58 -2.13 0.57
N GLN A 90 6.86 -1.16 0.01
CA GLN A 90 6.38 0.03 0.69
C GLN A 90 4.95 0.36 0.23
N ILE A 91 4.26 1.15 1.05
CA ILE A 91 2.99 1.75 0.73
C ILE A 91 3.15 3.27 0.74
N SER A 92 2.61 3.90 -0.29
CA SER A 92 2.61 5.35 -0.47
C SER A 92 1.20 5.85 -0.78
N LEU A 93 0.94 7.10 -0.43
CA LEU A 93 -0.16 7.88 -1.02
C LEU A 93 0.38 8.76 -2.13
N ARG A 94 -0.42 9.01 -3.17
CA ARG A 94 -0.17 10.07 -4.15
C ARG A 94 -1.29 11.10 -4.09
N LEU A 95 -0.92 12.36 -3.87
CA LEU A 95 -1.85 13.48 -3.77
C LEU A 95 -1.81 14.30 -5.06
N SER A 96 -2.95 14.77 -5.58
CA SER A 96 -2.95 15.62 -6.78
C SER A 96 -2.41 17.01 -6.50
N GLU A 97 -2.73 17.58 -5.33
CA GLU A 97 -2.40 18.96 -4.98
C GLU A 97 -1.33 19.06 -3.88
N PRO A 98 -0.38 20.03 -3.97
CA PRO A 98 0.62 20.27 -2.93
C PRO A 98 0.02 20.68 -1.57
N ALA A 99 -1.13 21.36 -1.59
CA ALA A 99 -1.82 21.86 -0.41
C ALA A 99 -2.68 20.80 0.30
N MET A 100 -2.71 19.56 -0.21
CA MET A 100 -3.34 18.44 0.49
C MET A 100 -2.44 17.94 1.62
N THR A 101 -3.03 17.76 2.79
CA THR A 101 -2.42 17.12 3.95
C THR A 101 -3.17 15.83 4.26
N HIS A 102 -2.50 14.88 4.93
CA HIS A 102 -3.08 13.57 5.20
C HIS A 102 -2.65 13.05 6.57
N VAL A 103 -3.53 12.26 7.17
CA VAL A 103 -3.24 11.39 8.32
C VAL A 103 -3.75 10.01 7.98
N VAL A 104 -2.86 9.02 7.98
CA VAL A 104 -3.24 7.60 7.85
C VAL A 104 -3.61 7.09 9.22
N GLU A 105 -4.88 6.83 9.43
CA GLU A 105 -5.40 6.32 10.72
C GLU A 105 -5.24 4.81 10.82
N GLU A 106 -5.52 4.12 9.72
CA GLU A 106 -5.34 2.68 9.61
C GLU A 106 -4.72 2.31 8.26
N LEU A 107 -3.83 1.31 8.30
CA LEU A 107 -3.26 0.71 7.12
C LEU A 107 -3.09 -0.78 7.34
N PHE A 108 -3.57 -1.59 6.40
CA PHE A 108 -3.32 -3.02 6.39
C PHE A 108 -2.84 -3.49 5.02
N MET A 109 -2.05 -4.55 5.05
CA MET A 109 -1.73 -5.34 3.87
C MET A 109 -1.72 -6.81 4.26
N GLN A 110 -2.45 -7.61 3.51
CA GLN A 110 -2.68 -9.00 3.86
C GLN A 110 -2.66 -9.88 2.61
N ARG A 111 -2.03 -11.06 2.68
CA ARG A 111 -2.09 -12.04 1.58
C ARG A 111 -3.54 -12.47 1.34
N ARG A 112 -3.98 -12.41 0.08
CA ARG A 112 -5.34 -12.81 -0.31
C ARG A 112 -5.55 -14.30 0.00
N GLY A 113 -6.66 -14.61 0.65
CA GLY A 113 -7.00 -15.97 1.07
C GLY A 113 -6.40 -16.43 2.40
N ALA A 114 -5.54 -15.63 3.04
CA ALA A 114 -5.15 -15.84 4.43
C ALA A 114 -6.23 -15.29 5.38
N ALA A 115 -6.24 -15.76 6.64
CA ALA A 115 -7.01 -15.11 7.71
C ALA A 115 -6.32 -13.80 8.12
N LEU A 116 -7.11 -12.76 8.43
CA LEU A 116 -6.56 -11.45 8.84
C LEU A 116 -5.96 -11.59 10.23
N LYS A 117 -4.70 -11.18 10.38
CA LYS A 117 -3.99 -11.18 11.67
C LYS A 117 -3.76 -9.74 12.10
N THR A 118 -3.71 -9.49 13.41
CA THR A 118 -3.33 -8.19 13.96
C THR A 118 -1.98 -7.72 13.43
N SER A 119 -1.09 -8.66 13.13
CA SER A 119 0.23 -8.38 12.58
C SER A 119 0.18 -7.93 11.11
N ASP A 120 -0.93 -8.06 10.39
CA ASP A 120 -1.10 -7.54 9.02
C ASP A 120 -1.43 -6.03 9.02
N LYS A 121 -1.75 -5.47 10.20
CA LYS A 121 -1.93 -4.03 10.41
C LYS A 121 -0.56 -3.35 10.50
N LEU A 122 -0.33 -2.41 9.58
CA LEU A 122 0.92 -1.65 9.46
C LEU A 122 0.86 -0.34 10.25
N ILE A 123 -0.33 0.28 10.33
CA ILE A 123 -0.59 1.50 11.11
C ILE A 123 -1.92 1.32 11.85
N SER A 124 -1.91 1.67 13.14
CA SER A 124 -3.08 1.83 14.00
C SER A 124 -2.83 3.03 14.89
N ASN A 125 -3.56 4.13 14.68
CA ASN A 125 -3.51 5.29 15.59
C ASN A 125 -4.61 5.23 16.67
N TYR A 126 -5.31 4.10 16.77
CA TYR A 126 -6.23 3.73 17.84
C TYR A 126 -5.63 2.62 18.70
#